data_AF-A0A1Y2WX62-F1
#
_entry.id   AF-A0A1Y2WX62-F1
#
_cell.length_a   1.000
_cell.length_b   1.000
_cell.length_c   1.000
_cell.angle_alpha   90.00
_cell.angle_beta   90.00
_cell.angle_gamma   90.00
#
_symmetry.space_group_name_H-M   'P 1'
#
loop_
_entity.id
_entity.type
_entity.pdbx_description
1 polymer ?
#
loop_
_entity_poly.entity_id
_entity_poly.type
_entity_poly.pdbx_seq_one_letter_code
_entity_poly.pdbx_strand_id
1 'polypeptide(L)'
;MDSTKIKPEVSAEIPVLSSTVKHMVERLDEGACYDEMWEEIKKLVKEWEGQSLIPHARIVNLMHEGDTYEYKNFRVVLHAIPRKVFRSLLLGMMPYDLYDRDHPNWANIYDARGPGAYLVGLSIEGRRGAFLNREEIEAVIVHMRDYKAGCEAWLKMEGIYDDDDLTDAEEECLRKALAMDNNMAQGREEGEEEEEEEGEEEEEEEEDGDEEEWDEGEDALQQPKCMSSRKTIANIEALIEMLGRRVNPALDGKVFQLSSPVYVGCGTVLTRRMIQHNPSYHNMVTSSNALKLLISCIRYMGLKPIVHEIPVVMVWEPKQVQLAEILVTVLSQSLISLSGLNVVQPGTSKVSENTAADLYAETEIHVVAKRPWFGENCKKTLDKRNGVDIMEETFALLEREFPSLEEHRKQQEEIIKNREEAERIWAMLPAAMEAARERIKFHEGINARLDKLVDASLLLFPSLRQECAEELRWIAEFRAAKAAKAEEAAKAEEAAKAEEAAKAEEGGKGKEGHGRDQDQEIADSQEQEPI
;
A
#
# COMPACT_ATOMS: atom_id res chain seq x y z
N MET A 1 -3.07 2.57 23.42
CA MET A 1 -3.67 1.47 24.22
C MET A 1 -2.95 0.19 23.82
N ASP A 2 -2.92 -0.84 24.67
CA ASP A 2 -1.92 -1.92 24.52
C ASP A 2 -2.57 -3.30 24.68
N SER A 3 -2.72 -4.05 23.58
CA SER A 3 -3.24 -5.43 23.55
C SER A 3 -2.47 -6.40 24.45
N THR A 4 -1.24 -6.08 24.86
CA THR A 4 -0.50 -6.88 25.86
C THR A 4 -1.18 -6.91 27.23
N LYS A 5 -2.10 -5.99 27.49
CA LYS A 5 -2.89 -5.93 28.74
C LYS A 5 -4.22 -6.68 28.65
N ILE A 6 -4.62 -7.10 27.46
CA ILE A 6 -5.91 -7.76 27.21
C ILE A 6 -5.70 -9.26 27.22
N LYS A 7 -6.56 -9.97 27.95
CA LYS A 7 -6.49 -11.43 28.02
C LYS A 7 -7.01 -12.05 26.72
N PRO A 8 -6.40 -13.14 26.23
CA PRO A 8 -6.91 -13.87 25.07
C PRO A 8 -8.11 -14.72 25.45
N GLU A 9 -9.25 -14.08 25.69
CA GLU A 9 -10.52 -14.75 26.00
C GLU A 9 -11.65 -14.16 25.18
N VAL A 10 -12.65 -15.00 24.88
CA VAL A 10 -13.86 -14.55 24.19
C VAL A 10 -14.58 -13.54 25.09
N SER A 11 -14.71 -12.32 24.60
CA SER A 11 -15.32 -11.20 25.32
C SER A 11 -16.06 -10.32 24.32
N ALA A 12 -16.83 -9.33 24.79
CA ALA A 12 -17.48 -8.38 23.89
C ALA A 12 -16.47 -7.55 23.07
N GLU A 13 -15.25 -7.38 23.58
CA GLU A 13 -14.14 -6.71 22.90
C GLU A 13 -13.48 -7.62 21.85
N ILE A 14 -13.45 -8.94 22.09
CA ILE A 14 -12.86 -9.96 21.20
C ILE A 14 -13.86 -11.12 21.05
N PRO A 15 -14.90 -10.99 20.22
CA PRO A 15 -16.01 -11.96 20.19
C PRO A 15 -15.66 -13.26 19.47
N VAL A 16 -14.65 -13.26 18.61
CA VAL A 16 -14.23 -14.42 17.82
C VAL A 16 -12.77 -14.71 18.14
N LEU A 17 -12.53 -15.82 18.83
CA LEU A 17 -11.19 -16.28 19.19
C LEU A 17 -11.19 -17.81 19.22
N SER A 18 -10.48 -18.45 18.29
CA SER A 18 -10.35 -19.91 18.30
C SER A 18 -9.51 -20.37 19.49
N SER A 19 -9.71 -21.62 19.93
CA SER A 19 -8.89 -22.20 21.00
C SER A 19 -7.41 -22.24 20.64
N THR A 20 -7.09 -22.45 19.37
CA THR A 20 -5.72 -22.47 18.87
C THR A 20 -5.10 -21.08 18.94
N VAL A 21 -5.81 -20.04 18.49
CA VAL A 21 -5.33 -18.66 18.59
C VAL A 21 -5.15 -18.23 20.03
N LYS A 22 -6.12 -18.55 20.91
CA LYS A 22 -5.97 -18.31 22.36
C LYS A 22 -4.68 -18.94 22.89
N HIS A 23 -4.45 -20.22 22.58
CA HIS A 23 -3.26 -20.93 23.03
C HIS A 23 -1.97 -20.32 22.48
N MET A 24 -1.95 -19.93 21.20
CA MET A 24 -0.83 -19.22 20.58
C MET A 24 -0.50 -17.93 21.33
N VAL A 25 -1.52 -17.14 21.66
CA VAL A 25 -1.36 -15.87 22.36
C VAL A 25 -0.81 -16.09 23.78
N GLU A 26 -1.32 -17.08 24.51
CA GLU A 26 -0.80 -17.48 25.83
C GLU A 26 0.67 -17.92 25.76
N ARG A 27 1.03 -18.75 24.78
CA ARG A 27 2.40 -19.22 24.55
C ARG A 27 3.33 -18.07 24.19
N LEU A 28 2.86 -17.11 23.41
CA LEU A 28 3.62 -15.92 23.05
C LEU A 28 3.90 -15.04 24.28
N ASP A 29 2.93 -14.89 25.19
CA ASP A 29 3.08 -14.18 26.47
C ASP A 29 4.03 -14.87 27.44
N GLU A 30 4.01 -16.21 27.48
CA GLU A 30 4.95 -17.03 28.24
C GLU A 30 6.38 -16.99 27.66
N GLY A 31 6.57 -16.33 26.52
CA GLY A 31 7.87 -16.17 25.90
C GLY A 31 8.29 -17.36 25.04
N ALA A 32 7.36 -18.12 24.45
CA ALA A 32 7.69 -19.13 23.44
C ALA A 32 8.52 -18.52 22.28
N CYS A 33 9.48 -19.28 21.74
CA CYS A 33 10.22 -18.88 20.55
C CYS A 33 9.39 -19.16 19.28
N TYR A 34 9.82 -18.64 18.13
CA TYR A 34 9.01 -18.75 16.90
C TYR A 34 9.01 -20.16 16.30
N ASP A 35 9.98 -21.00 16.66
CA ASP A 35 9.91 -22.42 16.33
C ASP A 35 8.77 -23.15 17.05
N GLU A 36 8.54 -22.82 18.32
CA GLU A 36 7.38 -23.37 19.03
C GLU A 36 6.06 -22.79 18.48
N MET A 37 6.07 -21.51 18.10
CA MET A 37 4.90 -20.88 17.46
C MET A 37 4.60 -21.51 16.10
N TRP A 38 5.61 -21.98 15.38
CA TRP A 38 5.45 -22.64 14.09
C TRP A 38 4.58 -23.90 14.17
N GLU A 39 4.75 -24.70 15.22
CA GLU A 39 3.91 -25.87 15.47
C GLU A 39 2.44 -25.48 15.68
N GLU A 40 2.18 -24.36 16.34
CA GLU A 40 0.82 -23.85 16.52
C GLU A 40 0.24 -23.26 15.23
N ILE A 41 1.06 -22.59 14.41
CA ILE A 41 0.65 -22.09 13.09
C ILE A 41 0.19 -23.27 12.21
N LYS A 42 0.89 -24.41 12.23
CA LYS A 42 0.45 -25.60 11.50
C LYS A 42 -0.91 -26.11 11.97
N LYS A 43 -1.20 -26.06 13.28
CA LYS A 43 -2.53 -26.41 13.80
C LYS A 43 -3.58 -25.42 13.32
N LEU A 44 -3.27 -24.13 13.31
CA LEU A 44 -4.16 -23.09 12.81
C LEU A 44 -4.48 -23.28 11.32
N VAL A 45 -3.48 -23.60 10.50
CA VAL A 45 -3.68 -23.92 9.07
C VAL A 45 -4.51 -25.18 8.90
N LYS A 46 -4.36 -26.18 9.78
CA LYS A 46 -5.21 -27.37 9.75
C LYS A 46 -6.69 -27.06 10.01
N GLU A 47 -7.01 -26.05 10.82
CA GLU A 47 -8.39 -25.60 11.00
C GLU A 47 -9.01 -25.09 9.67
N TRP A 48 -8.19 -24.67 8.70
CA TRP A 48 -8.65 -24.24 7.38
C TRP A 48 -9.12 -25.39 6.50
N GLU A 49 -8.76 -26.64 6.81
CA GLU A 49 -9.30 -27.81 6.09
C GLU A 49 -10.83 -27.91 6.24
N GLY A 50 -11.39 -27.27 7.27
CA GLY A 50 -12.83 -27.21 7.50
C GLY A 50 -13.59 -26.22 6.60
N GLN A 51 -12.91 -25.29 5.92
CA GLN A 51 -13.56 -24.34 5.02
C GLN A 51 -13.46 -24.79 3.57
N SER A 52 -14.55 -24.64 2.81
CA SER A 52 -14.66 -25.09 1.42
C SER A 52 -14.69 -23.94 0.40
N LEU A 53 -14.81 -22.69 0.86
CA LEU A 53 -15.04 -21.54 0.00
C LEU A 53 -13.78 -21.13 -0.78
N ILE A 54 -12.62 -21.21 -0.13
CA ILE A 54 -11.34 -20.76 -0.69
C ILE A 54 -10.40 -21.96 -0.82
N PRO A 55 -9.81 -22.21 -2.00
CA PRO A 55 -8.82 -23.26 -2.15
C PRO A 55 -7.64 -23.06 -1.17
N HIS A 56 -7.31 -24.10 -0.41
CA HIS A 56 -6.28 -24.03 0.64
C HIS A 56 -5.20 -25.12 0.51
N ALA A 57 -5.33 -26.05 -0.42
CA ALA A 57 -4.42 -27.20 -0.58
C ALA A 57 -2.94 -26.78 -0.71
N ARG A 58 -2.65 -25.73 -1.49
CA ARG A 58 -1.27 -25.20 -1.62
C ARG A 58 -0.70 -24.73 -0.28
N ILE A 59 -1.52 -24.06 0.54
CA ILE A 59 -1.09 -23.50 1.83
C ILE A 59 -0.85 -24.63 2.83
N VAL A 60 -1.76 -25.60 2.87
CA VAL A 60 -1.61 -26.81 3.70
C VAL A 60 -0.34 -27.58 3.31
N ASN A 61 -0.13 -27.83 2.01
CA ASN A 61 1.06 -28.54 1.54
C ASN A 61 2.36 -27.80 1.87
N LEU A 62 2.40 -26.49 1.64
CA LEU A 62 3.54 -25.63 1.97
C LEU A 62 3.96 -25.74 3.45
N MET A 63 3.00 -25.95 4.35
CA MET A 63 3.23 -26.06 5.80
C MET A 63 3.63 -27.47 6.26
N HIS A 64 3.37 -28.49 5.45
CA HIS A 64 3.66 -29.89 5.77
C HIS A 64 4.95 -30.42 5.10
N GLU A 65 5.40 -29.82 4.01
CA GLU A 65 6.60 -30.21 3.28
C GLU A 65 7.88 -29.62 3.90
N GLY A 66 8.35 -30.27 4.97
CA GLY A 66 9.37 -29.72 5.88
C GLY A 66 10.79 -29.46 5.35
N ASP A 67 11.09 -29.66 4.06
CA ASP A 67 12.44 -29.46 3.51
C ASP A 67 12.48 -28.71 2.16
N THR A 68 11.38 -28.08 1.76
CA THR A 68 11.39 -27.23 0.55
C THR A 68 12.06 -25.88 0.85
N TYR A 69 12.59 -25.24 -0.19
CA TYR A 69 13.12 -23.87 -0.09
C TYR A 69 12.06 -22.89 0.45
N GLU A 70 10.81 -23.06 0.00
CA GLU A 70 9.68 -22.23 0.42
C GLU A 70 9.38 -22.43 1.91
N TYR A 71 9.37 -23.67 2.41
CA TYR A 71 9.19 -23.97 3.83
C TYR A 71 10.24 -23.27 4.71
N LYS A 72 11.51 -23.30 4.31
CA LYS A 72 12.61 -22.64 5.03
C LYS A 72 12.42 -21.12 5.04
N ASN A 73 12.11 -20.54 3.89
CA ASN A 73 11.88 -19.10 3.76
C ASN A 73 10.66 -18.63 4.55
N PHE A 74 9.59 -19.43 4.58
CA PHE A 74 8.39 -19.11 5.34
C PHE A 74 8.70 -18.94 6.84
N ARG A 75 9.56 -19.82 7.38
CA ARG A 75 10.04 -19.71 8.76
C ARG A 75 10.93 -18.50 8.98
N VAL A 76 11.76 -18.12 8.00
CA VAL A 76 12.56 -16.88 8.08
C VAL A 76 11.65 -15.65 8.11
N VAL A 77 10.67 -15.56 7.20
CA VAL A 77 9.69 -14.46 7.14
C VAL A 77 8.90 -14.33 8.46
N LEU A 78 8.59 -15.44 9.13
CA LEU A 78 7.97 -15.40 10.46
C LEU A 78 8.80 -14.62 11.48
N HIS A 79 10.13 -14.75 11.46
CA HIS A 79 11.01 -14.03 12.39
C HIS A 79 11.06 -12.52 12.14
N ALA A 80 10.68 -12.07 10.95
CA ALA A 80 10.55 -10.66 10.63
C ALA A 80 9.33 -10.00 11.31
N ILE A 81 8.36 -10.74 11.83
CA ILE A 81 7.22 -10.14 12.53
C ILE A 81 7.62 -9.84 13.98
N PRO A 82 7.57 -8.58 14.46
CA PRO A 82 7.82 -8.29 15.87
C PRO A 82 6.74 -8.90 16.78
N ARG A 83 7.13 -9.36 17.97
CA ARG A 83 6.24 -10.13 18.86
C ARG A 83 4.96 -9.41 19.25
N LYS A 84 5.01 -8.09 19.46
CA LYS A 84 3.82 -7.28 19.76
C LYS A 84 2.84 -7.24 18.60
N VAL A 85 3.36 -7.13 17.38
CA VAL A 85 2.56 -7.17 16.14
C VAL A 85 1.99 -8.57 15.95
N PHE A 86 2.77 -9.63 16.17
CA PHE A 86 2.27 -11.01 16.14
C PHE A 86 1.10 -11.19 17.11
N ARG A 87 1.23 -10.75 18.37
CA ARG A 87 0.12 -10.78 19.33
C ARG A 87 -1.13 -10.07 18.79
N SER A 88 -0.95 -8.84 18.31
CA SER A 88 -2.06 -7.99 17.84
C SER A 88 -2.74 -8.56 16.59
N LEU A 89 -1.98 -9.16 15.66
CA LEU A 89 -2.50 -9.90 14.51
C LEU A 89 -3.40 -11.06 14.93
N LEU A 90 -2.92 -11.90 15.85
CA LEU A 90 -3.68 -13.05 16.35
C LEU A 90 -5.01 -12.64 16.98
N LEU A 91 -5.02 -11.53 17.70
CA LEU A 91 -6.23 -11.01 18.35
C LEU A 91 -7.12 -10.18 17.40
N GLY A 92 -6.66 -9.87 16.19
CA GLY A 92 -7.35 -8.99 15.25
C GLY A 92 -7.42 -7.53 15.71
N MET A 93 -6.47 -7.09 16.54
CA MET A 93 -6.51 -5.80 17.27
C MET A 93 -5.57 -4.73 16.68
N MET A 94 -5.06 -4.97 15.46
CA MET A 94 -4.09 -4.07 14.83
C MET A 94 -4.61 -2.62 14.70
N PRO A 95 -5.85 -2.36 14.22
CA PRO A 95 -6.42 -0.99 14.22
C PRO A 95 -6.49 -0.33 15.59
N TYR A 96 -6.80 -1.11 16.63
CA TYR A 96 -6.89 -0.60 17.99
C TYR A 96 -5.52 -0.25 18.59
N ASP A 97 -4.52 -1.11 18.40
CA ASP A 97 -3.17 -0.93 18.93
C ASP A 97 -2.38 0.19 18.25
N LEU A 98 -2.77 0.54 17.02
CA LEU A 98 -2.07 1.51 16.16
C LEU A 98 -2.92 2.73 15.80
N TYR A 99 -4.12 2.87 16.37
CA TYR A 99 -4.99 4.02 16.12
C TYR A 99 -4.30 5.37 16.35
N ASP A 100 -3.53 5.44 17.43
CA ASP A 100 -2.80 6.64 17.82
C ASP A 100 -1.37 6.56 17.27
N ARG A 101 -1.02 7.48 16.35
CA ARG A 101 0.31 7.56 15.69
C ARG A 101 1.45 7.80 16.68
N ASP A 102 1.16 8.42 17.83
CA ASP A 102 2.15 8.65 18.88
C ASP A 102 2.33 7.42 19.80
N HIS A 103 1.55 6.36 19.58
CA HIS A 103 1.62 5.18 20.42
C HIS A 103 2.95 4.43 20.25
N PRO A 104 3.61 3.96 21.33
CA PRO A 104 4.88 3.24 21.25
C PRO A 104 4.86 1.96 20.41
N ASN A 105 3.68 1.44 20.08
CA ASN A 105 3.57 0.27 19.19
C ASN A 105 4.03 0.58 17.76
N TRP A 106 3.94 1.83 17.29
CA TRP A 106 4.43 2.25 15.98
C TRP A 106 5.94 2.02 15.80
N ALA A 107 6.71 1.99 16.88
CA ALA A 107 8.13 1.63 16.83
C ALA A 107 8.38 0.18 16.38
N ASN A 108 7.35 -0.67 16.40
CA ASN A 108 7.39 -2.07 15.96
C ASN A 108 6.78 -2.27 14.57
N ILE A 109 6.45 -1.19 13.86
CA ILE A 109 5.89 -1.24 12.51
C ILE A 109 6.99 -0.91 11.50
N TYR A 110 6.94 -1.60 10.37
CA TYR A 110 7.85 -1.36 9.27
C TYR A 110 7.58 -0.02 8.61
N ASP A 111 8.59 0.50 7.91
CA ASP A 111 8.33 1.50 6.88
C ASP A 111 7.70 0.79 5.67
N ALA A 112 6.74 1.43 5.00
CA ALA A 112 6.04 0.83 3.87
C ALA A 112 6.84 0.91 2.55
N ARG A 113 8.03 1.52 2.58
CA ARG A 113 8.96 1.56 1.46
C ARG A 113 9.66 0.22 1.28
N GLY A 114 9.09 -0.64 0.45
CA GLY A 114 9.68 -1.93 0.07
C GLY A 114 8.65 -3.02 -0.24
N PRO A 115 9.13 -4.25 -0.52
CA PRO A 115 8.30 -5.43 -0.73
C PRO A 115 7.83 -6.01 0.58
N GLY A 116 6.62 -6.56 0.61
CA GLY A 116 6.10 -7.20 1.82
C GLY A 116 4.63 -7.58 1.75
N ALA A 117 4.07 -7.78 2.93
CA ALA A 117 2.63 -7.91 3.14
C ALA A 117 2.12 -6.85 4.12
N TYR A 118 0.93 -6.34 3.84
CA TYR A 118 0.24 -5.35 4.64
C TYR A 118 -1.12 -5.88 5.07
N LEU A 119 -1.66 -5.22 6.09
CA LEU A 119 -2.99 -5.45 6.61
C LEU A 119 -3.80 -4.16 6.48
N VAL A 120 -5.05 -4.30 6.04
CA VAL A 120 -6.07 -3.26 6.03
C VAL A 120 -7.13 -3.62 7.05
N GLY A 121 -7.26 -2.82 8.11
CA GLY A 121 -8.27 -3.00 9.16
C GLY A 121 -9.22 -1.82 9.24
N LEU A 122 -10.32 -2.01 9.98
CA LEU A 122 -11.37 -1.01 10.11
C LEU A 122 -11.58 -0.62 11.57
N SER A 123 -11.79 0.66 11.80
CA SER A 123 -12.33 1.19 13.05
C SER A 123 -13.39 2.23 12.77
N ILE A 124 -14.07 2.72 13.80
CA ILE A 124 -15.04 3.82 13.64
C ILE A 124 -14.46 5.10 14.26
N GLU A 125 -14.64 6.21 13.55
CA GLU A 125 -14.24 7.53 14.03
C GLU A 125 -14.81 7.82 15.43
N GLY A 126 -14.00 8.46 16.26
CA GLY A 126 -14.35 8.77 17.65
C GLY A 126 -14.28 7.58 18.61
N ARG A 127 -13.97 6.36 18.14
CA ARG A 127 -13.91 5.14 18.97
C ARG A 127 -12.51 4.61 19.25
N ARG A 128 -11.49 5.42 18.97
CA ARG A 128 -10.08 5.13 19.30
C ARG A 128 -9.62 3.74 18.82
N GLY A 129 -9.94 3.40 17.57
CA GLY A 129 -9.52 2.17 16.93
C GLY A 129 -10.45 0.99 17.17
N ALA A 130 -11.51 1.15 17.97
CA ALA A 130 -12.55 0.13 18.10
C ALA A 130 -13.44 0.07 16.86
N PHE A 131 -13.88 -1.15 16.56
CA PHE A 131 -14.81 -1.49 15.49
C PHE A 131 -16.27 -1.32 15.97
N LEU A 132 -17.20 -1.94 15.25
CA LEU A 132 -18.62 -1.97 15.58
C LEU A 132 -18.89 -2.76 16.87
N ASN A 133 -19.96 -2.39 17.57
CA ASN A 133 -20.55 -3.25 18.60
C ASN A 133 -21.48 -4.30 17.96
N ARG A 134 -22.09 -5.17 18.78
CA ARG A 134 -22.97 -6.24 18.27
C ARG A 134 -24.19 -5.70 17.54
N GLU A 135 -24.88 -4.73 18.14
CA GLU A 135 -26.14 -4.17 17.60
C GLU A 135 -25.89 -3.52 16.22
N GLU A 136 -24.75 -2.86 16.06
CA GLU A 136 -24.33 -2.28 14.79
C GLU A 136 -23.96 -3.35 13.76
N ILE A 137 -23.30 -4.44 14.15
CA ILE A 137 -23.02 -5.57 13.24
C ILE A 137 -24.33 -6.21 12.76
N GLU A 138 -25.33 -6.36 13.63
CA GLU A 138 -26.65 -6.86 13.24
C GLU A 138 -27.31 -5.95 12.19
N ALA A 139 -27.19 -4.62 12.34
CA ALA A 139 -27.67 -3.66 11.36
C ALA A 139 -26.90 -3.76 10.02
N VAL A 140 -25.57 -3.85 10.04
CA VAL A 140 -24.76 -4.07 8.83
C VAL A 140 -25.19 -5.34 8.10
N ILE A 141 -25.43 -6.44 8.83
CA ILE A 141 -25.90 -7.70 8.23
C ILE A 141 -27.25 -7.52 7.52
N VAL A 142 -28.16 -6.72 8.07
CA VAL A 142 -29.44 -6.42 7.39
C VAL A 142 -29.19 -5.69 6.08
N HIS A 143 -28.33 -4.67 6.07
CA HIS A 143 -27.98 -3.93 4.86
C HIS A 143 -27.27 -4.82 3.82
N MET A 144 -26.39 -5.73 4.24
CA MET A 144 -25.75 -6.69 3.33
C MET A 144 -26.75 -7.66 2.69
N ARG A 145 -27.82 -8.05 3.41
CA ARG A 145 -28.90 -8.86 2.84
C ARG A 145 -29.72 -8.09 1.81
N ASP A 146 -30.03 -6.83 2.09
CA ASP A 146 -30.69 -5.93 1.13
C ASP A 146 -29.80 -5.75 -0.13
N TYR A 147 -28.50 -5.52 0.05
CA TYR A 147 -27.54 -5.41 -1.05
C TYR A 147 -27.46 -6.69 -1.89
N LYS A 148 -27.39 -7.87 -1.23
CA LYS A 148 -27.43 -9.17 -1.89
C LYS A 148 -28.68 -9.33 -2.76
N ALA A 149 -29.86 -8.99 -2.22
CA ALA A 149 -31.11 -9.05 -2.97
C ALA A 149 -31.12 -8.09 -4.17
N GLY A 150 -30.50 -6.91 -4.04
CA GLY A 150 -30.28 -5.99 -5.16
C GLY A 150 -29.39 -6.59 -6.25
N CYS A 151 -28.29 -7.25 -5.89
CA CYS A 151 -27.43 -7.96 -6.84
C CYS A 151 -28.17 -9.13 -7.54
N GLU A 152 -29.01 -9.86 -6.82
CA GLU A 152 -29.84 -10.94 -7.40
C GLU A 152 -30.87 -10.36 -8.40
N ALA A 153 -31.50 -9.22 -8.08
CA ALA A 153 -32.38 -8.50 -9.00
C ALA A 153 -31.63 -8.01 -10.25
N TRP A 154 -30.42 -7.46 -10.09
CA TRP A 154 -29.57 -7.07 -11.22
C TRP A 154 -29.25 -8.24 -12.14
N LEU A 155 -28.82 -9.38 -11.58
CA LEU A 155 -28.51 -10.59 -12.36
C LEU A 155 -29.71 -11.13 -13.13
N LYS A 156 -30.91 -11.02 -12.54
CA LYS A 156 -32.16 -11.36 -13.22
C LYS A 156 -32.36 -10.44 -14.42
N MET A 157 -32.24 -9.13 -14.24
CA MET A 157 -32.38 -8.15 -15.32
C MET A 157 -31.36 -8.33 -16.45
N GLU A 158 -30.08 -8.54 -16.13
CA GLU A 158 -29.00 -8.77 -17.11
C GLU A 158 -29.19 -10.08 -17.89
N GLY A 159 -29.73 -11.12 -17.25
CA GLY A 159 -29.93 -12.43 -17.86
C GLY A 159 -31.18 -12.56 -18.72
N ILE A 160 -32.07 -11.57 -18.71
CA ILE A 160 -33.35 -11.62 -19.43
C ILE A 160 -33.15 -11.13 -20.87
N TYR A 161 -33.36 -12.04 -21.83
CA TYR A 161 -33.58 -11.70 -23.23
C TYR A 161 -35.10 -11.57 -23.58
N ASP A 162 -36.01 -11.86 -22.64
CA ASP A 162 -37.46 -11.94 -22.86
C ASP A 162 -38.26 -11.29 -21.70
N ASP A 163 -38.89 -10.12 -21.94
CA ASP A 163 -40.08 -9.45 -21.32
C ASP A 163 -40.44 -9.58 -19.81
N ASP A 164 -39.69 -10.27 -18.94
CA ASP A 164 -40.01 -10.36 -17.52
C ASP A 164 -39.52 -9.11 -16.76
N ASP A 165 -40.40 -8.14 -16.57
CA ASP A 165 -40.13 -6.96 -15.74
C ASP A 165 -39.73 -7.35 -14.30
N LEU A 166 -38.82 -6.58 -13.70
CA LEU A 166 -38.53 -6.67 -12.27
C LEU A 166 -39.81 -6.39 -11.47
N THR A 167 -40.02 -7.12 -10.37
CA THR A 167 -41.08 -6.78 -9.42
C THR A 167 -40.73 -5.51 -8.65
N ASP A 168 -41.72 -4.75 -8.18
CA ASP A 168 -41.50 -3.54 -7.34
C ASP A 168 -40.55 -3.79 -6.15
N ALA A 169 -40.59 -5.00 -5.58
CA ALA A 169 -39.73 -5.40 -4.48
C ALA A 169 -38.27 -5.62 -4.91
N GLU A 170 -38.05 -6.22 -6.08
CA GLU A 170 -36.72 -6.41 -6.66
C GLU A 170 -36.10 -5.06 -7.06
N GLU A 171 -36.90 -4.17 -7.66
CA GLU A 171 -36.47 -2.81 -8.02
C GLU A 171 -36.08 -1.99 -6.77
N GLU A 172 -36.85 -2.10 -5.68
CA GLU A 172 -36.52 -1.45 -4.42
C GLU A 172 -35.23 -2.01 -3.79
N CYS A 173 -35.00 -3.32 -3.84
CA CYS A 173 -33.74 -3.91 -3.38
C CYS A 173 -32.55 -3.42 -4.20
N LEU A 174 -32.68 -3.32 -5.53
CA LEU A 174 -31.64 -2.80 -6.41
C LEU A 174 -31.37 -1.32 -6.10
N ARG A 175 -32.42 -0.50 -5.95
CA ARG A 175 -32.29 0.91 -5.55
C ARG A 175 -31.56 1.08 -4.22
N LYS A 176 -31.85 0.23 -3.23
CA LYS A 176 -31.13 0.23 -1.95
C LYS A 176 -29.65 -0.14 -2.12
N ALA A 177 -29.33 -1.13 -2.94
CA ALA A 177 -27.94 -1.51 -3.20
C ALA A 177 -27.15 -0.34 -3.82
N LEU A 178 -27.73 0.32 -4.83
CA LEU A 178 -27.14 1.51 -5.45
C LEU A 178 -27.00 2.68 -4.47
N ALA A 179 -27.98 2.89 -3.59
CA ALA A 179 -27.88 3.90 -2.53
C ALA A 179 -26.72 3.63 -1.55
N MET A 180 -26.43 2.36 -1.26
CA MET A 180 -25.25 2.00 -0.45
C MET A 180 -23.95 2.30 -1.20
N ASP A 181 -23.87 1.98 -2.49
CA ASP A 181 -22.70 2.28 -3.32
C ASP A 181 -22.46 3.80 -3.41
N ASN A 182 -23.51 4.61 -3.59
CA ASN A 182 -23.38 6.08 -3.68
C ASN A 182 -22.87 6.73 -2.39
N ASN A 183 -23.12 6.13 -1.21
CA ASN A 183 -22.54 6.60 0.05
C ASN A 183 -21.01 6.45 0.12
N MET A 184 -20.38 5.68 -0.77
CA MET A 184 -18.93 5.65 -0.88
C MET A 184 -18.37 6.93 -1.52
N ALA A 185 -19.10 7.56 -2.44
CA ALA A 185 -18.66 8.76 -3.15
C ALA A 185 -18.74 10.03 -2.30
N GLN A 186 -19.78 10.15 -1.47
CA GLN A 186 -20.10 11.36 -0.67
C GLN A 186 -19.12 11.67 0.47
N GLY A 187 -18.05 10.88 0.63
CA GLY A 187 -17.07 11.02 1.70
C GLY A 187 -15.88 11.93 1.39
N ARG A 188 -15.73 12.44 0.17
CA ARG A 188 -14.75 13.51 -0.12
C ARG A 188 -15.26 14.79 0.53
N GLU A 189 -14.79 15.09 1.73
CA GLU A 189 -15.14 16.34 2.42
C GLU A 189 -14.76 17.51 1.49
N GLU A 190 -15.75 18.27 1.02
CA GLU A 190 -15.63 19.44 0.12
C GLU A 190 -14.83 20.62 0.73
N GLY A 191 -13.98 20.37 1.73
CA GLY A 191 -13.38 21.39 2.60
C GLY A 191 -11.86 21.32 2.73
N GLU A 192 -11.20 20.29 2.21
CA GLU A 192 -9.75 20.33 1.99
C GLU A 192 -9.54 20.79 0.54
N GLU A 193 -9.66 22.10 0.32
CA GLU A 193 -8.94 22.75 -0.78
C GLU A 193 -7.46 22.43 -0.50
N GLU A 194 -6.98 21.31 -1.04
CA GLU A 194 -5.55 21.01 -1.06
C GLU A 194 -4.90 22.27 -1.65
N GLU A 195 -4.18 23.01 -0.82
CA GLU A 195 -3.19 23.96 -1.31
C GLU A 195 -2.31 23.09 -2.19
N GLU A 196 -2.50 23.17 -3.51
CA GLU A 196 -1.61 22.62 -4.53
C GLU A 196 -0.22 23.19 -4.20
N GLU A 197 0.51 22.52 -3.30
CA GLU A 197 1.93 22.73 -3.14
C GLU A 197 2.48 22.43 -4.53
N GLU A 198 2.97 23.48 -5.21
CA GLU A 198 3.72 23.44 -6.47
C GLU A 198 5.04 22.63 -6.29
N GLY A 199 4.93 21.41 -5.79
CA GLY A 199 5.99 20.45 -5.57
C GLY A 199 6.09 19.56 -6.79
N GLU A 200 7.16 19.79 -7.56
CA GLU A 200 7.78 18.90 -8.54
C GLU A 200 6.86 17.79 -9.08
N GLU A 201 6.34 18.03 -10.30
CA GLU A 201 5.58 17.09 -11.14
C GLU A 201 6.27 15.70 -11.16
N GLU A 202 5.95 14.83 -10.19
CA GLU A 202 6.25 13.42 -10.29
C GLU A 202 5.32 12.88 -11.37
N GLU A 203 5.90 12.47 -12.51
CA GLU A 203 5.20 11.83 -13.64
C GLU A 203 4.36 10.65 -13.10
N GLU A 204 3.09 10.91 -12.80
CA GLU A 204 2.10 9.89 -12.50
C GLU A 204 1.92 9.08 -13.78
N GLU A 205 2.42 7.84 -13.77
CA GLU A 205 2.15 6.88 -14.84
C GLU A 205 0.63 6.73 -14.99
N GLU A 206 0.04 7.39 -15.98
CA GLU A 206 -1.36 7.19 -16.39
C GLU A 206 -1.56 5.69 -16.65
N GLU A 207 -2.13 4.97 -15.68
CA GLU A 207 -2.69 3.66 -15.91
C GLU A 207 -4.00 3.89 -16.67
N ASP A 208 -4.00 3.63 -18.00
CA ASP A 208 -5.19 3.50 -18.88
C ASP A 208 -6.13 2.35 -18.45
N GLY A 209 -6.41 2.22 -17.17
CA GLY A 209 -7.63 1.57 -16.73
C GLY A 209 -8.72 2.61 -16.85
N ASP A 210 -9.82 2.29 -17.54
CA ASP A 210 -11.05 3.06 -17.45
C ASP A 210 -11.36 3.27 -15.95
N GLU A 211 -10.93 4.41 -15.40
CA GLU A 211 -11.23 4.76 -14.02
C GLU A 211 -12.72 5.02 -14.00
N GLU A 212 -13.49 3.99 -13.65
CA GLU A 212 -14.88 4.14 -13.25
C GLU A 212 -14.89 5.06 -12.02
N GLU A 213 -14.90 6.36 -12.29
CA GLU A 213 -15.13 7.40 -11.32
C GLU A 213 -16.48 7.12 -10.67
N TRP A 214 -16.54 7.28 -9.34
CA TRP A 214 -17.77 7.01 -8.61
C TRP A 214 -18.74 8.17 -8.76
N ASP A 215 -19.18 8.43 -9.98
CA ASP A 215 -20.18 9.44 -10.25
C ASP A 215 -21.52 9.04 -9.64
N GLU A 216 -22.26 10.03 -9.14
CA GLU A 216 -23.68 9.91 -8.85
C GLU A 216 -24.40 9.76 -10.21
N GLY A 217 -24.47 8.52 -10.70
CA GLY A 217 -25.13 8.22 -11.97
C GLY A 217 -26.59 8.70 -11.99
N GLU A 218 -27.04 9.20 -13.14
CA GLU A 218 -28.47 9.42 -13.42
C GLU A 218 -29.27 8.14 -13.12
N ASP A 219 -30.55 8.26 -12.74
CA ASP A 219 -31.51 7.22 -12.27
C ASP A 219 -31.65 5.91 -13.10
N ALA A 220 -30.80 5.67 -14.10
CA ALA A 220 -30.67 4.40 -14.77
C ALA A 220 -30.20 3.31 -13.80
N LEU A 221 -30.92 2.18 -13.78
CA LEU A 221 -30.51 0.98 -13.06
C LEU A 221 -29.15 0.53 -13.61
N GLN A 222 -28.10 0.68 -12.81
CA GLN A 222 -26.73 0.23 -13.11
C GLN A 222 -26.37 -0.99 -12.24
N GLN A 223 -25.26 -1.66 -12.60
CA GLN A 223 -24.72 -2.76 -11.81
C GLN A 223 -24.27 -2.25 -10.44
N PRO A 224 -24.62 -2.93 -9.33
CA PRO A 224 -24.05 -2.59 -8.02
C PRO A 224 -22.52 -2.66 -8.04
N LYS A 225 -21.83 -1.61 -7.59
CA LYS A 225 -20.37 -1.41 -7.76
C LYS A 225 -19.50 -2.43 -7.02
N CYS A 226 -20.02 -3.06 -5.96
CA CYS A 226 -19.34 -4.17 -5.27
C CYS A 226 -19.56 -5.53 -5.96
N MET A 227 -20.30 -5.58 -7.07
CA MET A 227 -20.57 -6.77 -7.85
C MET A 227 -19.67 -6.83 -9.08
N SER A 228 -18.78 -7.82 -9.13
CA SER A 228 -17.93 -8.08 -10.31
C SER A 228 -18.26 -9.39 -11.02
N SER A 229 -19.00 -10.29 -10.37
CA SER A 229 -19.40 -11.57 -10.97
C SER A 229 -20.55 -12.22 -10.19
N ARG A 230 -21.13 -13.29 -10.73
CA ARG A 230 -22.10 -14.14 -10.01
C ARG A 230 -21.54 -14.71 -8.70
N LYS A 231 -20.22 -14.90 -8.59
CA LYS A 231 -19.58 -15.36 -7.35
C LYS A 231 -19.67 -14.33 -6.22
N THR A 232 -19.94 -13.05 -6.53
CA THR A 232 -20.15 -12.01 -5.52
C THR A 232 -21.26 -12.40 -4.55
N ILE A 233 -22.35 -13.04 -5.01
CA ILE A 233 -23.45 -13.45 -4.12
C ILE A 233 -22.96 -14.40 -3.02
N ALA A 234 -22.19 -15.42 -3.37
CA ALA A 234 -21.62 -16.36 -2.41
C ALA A 234 -20.62 -15.66 -1.45
N ASN A 235 -19.86 -14.69 -1.96
CA ASN A 235 -18.96 -13.89 -1.11
C ASN A 235 -19.73 -13.01 -0.12
N ILE A 236 -20.87 -12.42 -0.52
CA ILE A 236 -21.72 -11.64 0.39
C ILE A 236 -22.32 -12.55 1.47
N GLU A 237 -22.79 -13.75 1.11
CA GLU A 237 -23.27 -14.73 2.09
C GLU A 237 -22.19 -15.12 3.10
N ALA A 238 -20.96 -15.36 2.63
CA ALA A 238 -19.82 -15.63 3.49
C ALA A 238 -19.48 -14.43 4.40
N LEU A 239 -19.61 -13.19 3.90
CA LEU A 239 -19.42 -11.97 4.70
C LEU A 239 -20.45 -11.89 5.83
N ILE A 240 -21.72 -12.14 5.50
CA ILE A 240 -22.83 -12.18 6.46
C ILE A 240 -22.60 -13.26 7.52
N GLU A 241 -22.16 -14.45 7.13
CA GLU A 241 -21.85 -15.55 8.06
C GLU A 241 -20.69 -15.18 8.99
N MET A 242 -19.62 -14.59 8.44
CA MET A 242 -18.46 -14.12 9.20
C MET A 242 -18.84 -13.08 10.24
N LEU A 243 -19.62 -12.05 9.84
CA LEU A 243 -20.14 -11.06 10.77
C LEU A 243 -21.10 -11.69 11.79
N GLY A 244 -21.91 -12.66 11.38
CA GLY A 244 -22.80 -13.41 12.25
C GLY A 244 -22.06 -14.13 13.38
N ARG A 245 -20.85 -14.66 13.15
CA ARG A 245 -20.00 -15.24 14.20
C ARG A 245 -19.59 -14.22 15.27
N ARG A 246 -19.52 -12.93 14.93
CA ARG A 246 -19.24 -11.83 15.86
C ARG A 246 -20.47 -11.40 16.67
N VAL A 247 -21.67 -11.86 16.30
CA VAL A 247 -22.93 -11.57 16.98
C VAL A 247 -23.22 -12.65 18.03
N ASN A 248 -22.55 -12.56 19.18
CA ASN A 248 -22.79 -13.49 20.29
C ASN A 248 -23.85 -12.91 21.26
N PRO A 249 -25.04 -13.54 21.41
CA PRO A 249 -26.09 -13.04 22.29
C PRO A 249 -25.72 -13.10 23.78
N ALA A 250 -24.71 -13.90 24.16
CA ALA A 250 -24.25 -14.01 25.54
C ALA A 250 -23.32 -12.86 25.98
N LEU A 251 -22.84 -12.05 25.04
CA LEU A 251 -21.97 -10.90 25.30
C LEU A 251 -22.78 -9.60 25.38
N ASP A 252 -22.22 -8.56 26.00
CA ASP A 252 -22.85 -7.24 26.01
C ASP A 252 -22.88 -6.66 24.59
N GLY A 253 -24.08 -6.36 24.09
CA GLY A 253 -24.27 -5.89 22.73
C GLY A 253 -23.80 -4.46 22.47
N LYS A 254 -23.55 -3.67 23.54
CA LYS A 254 -23.21 -2.25 23.46
C LYS A 254 -21.71 -1.96 23.56
N VAL A 255 -20.92 -2.95 23.93
CA VAL A 255 -19.46 -2.84 23.98
C VAL A 255 -18.91 -2.92 22.57
N PHE A 256 -18.10 -1.93 22.18
CA PHE A 256 -17.42 -1.92 20.89
C PHE A 256 -16.35 -3.01 20.84
N GLN A 257 -16.26 -3.70 19.71
CA GLN A 257 -15.24 -4.72 19.50
C GLN A 257 -13.89 -4.03 19.30
N LEU A 258 -12.88 -4.45 20.04
CA LEU A 258 -11.51 -4.00 19.83
C LEU A 258 -10.82 -4.78 18.72
N SER A 259 -11.35 -5.96 18.37
CA SER A 259 -10.95 -6.68 17.17
C SER A 259 -11.83 -6.34 15.97
N SER A 260 -11.23 -6.17 14.79
CA SER A 260 -11.94 -5.93 13.53
C SER A 260 -11.72 -7.10 12.57
N PRO A 261 -12.62 -7.33 11.60
CA PRO A 261 -12.24 -8.10 10.40
C PRO A 261 -11.16 -7.32 9.64
N VAL A 262 -10.29 -8.02 8.95
CA VAL A 262 -9.16 -7.42 8.23
C VAL A 262 -9.00 -8.03 6.84
N TYR A 263 -8.45 -7.24 5.93
CA TYR A 263 -7.96 -7.67 4.63
C TYR A 263 -6.44 -7.70 4.65
N VAL A 264 -5.83 -8.68 3.98
CA VAL A 264 -4.38 -8.79 3.82
C VAL A 264 -4.04 -8.75 2.35
N GLY A 265 -3.02 -7.99 1.98
CA GLY A 265 -2.49 -7.97 0.63
C GLY A 265 -0.97 -7.96 0.64
N CYS A 266 -0.38 -8.01 -0.55
CA CYS A 266 1.05 -7.92 -0.74
C CYS A 266 1.41 -7.01 -1.92
N GLY A 267 2.68 -6.63 -1.98
CA GLY A 267 3.20 -5.80 -3.05
C GLY A 267 4.72 -5.75 -3.05
N THR A 268 5.30 -5.34 -4.18
CA THR A 268 6.71 -4.98 -4.32
C THR A 268 7.01 -3.60 -3.72
N VAL A 269 6.01 -2.71 -3.70
CA VAL A 269 6.04 -1.40 -3.07
C VAL A 269 4.74 -1.24 -2.27
N LEU A 270 4.80 -1.38 -0.95
CA LEU A 270 3.57 -1.41 -0.14
C LEU A 270 2.84 -0.06 -0.11
N THR A 271 3.55 1.08 -0.09
CA THR A 271 2.93 2.41 -0.07
C THR A 271 1.88 2.59 -1.16
N ARG A 272 2.22 2.24 -2.42
CA ARG A 272 1.30 2.34 -3.56
C ARG A 272 0.06 1.44 -3.38
N ARG A 273 0.26 0.20 -2.94
CA ARG A 273 -0.84 -0.78 -2.79
C ARG A 273 -1.77 -0.45 -1.63
N MET A 274 -1.22 0.06 -0.53
CA MET A 274 -1.98 0.32 0.69
C MET A 274 -3.00 1.45 0.50
N ILE A 275 -2.59 2.55 -0.14
CA ILE A 275 -3.43 3.74 -0.37
C ILE A 275 -4.67 3.40 -1.20
N GLN A 276 -4.56 2.44 -2.14
CA GLN A 276 -5.67 1.96 -2.97
C GLN A 276 -6.84 1.36 -2.17
N HIS A 277 -6.66 1.05 -0.89
CA HIS A 277 -7.71 0.52 -0.03
C HIS A 277 -8.42 1.57 0.83
N ASN A 278 -8.02 2.84 0.72
CA ASN A 278 -8.55 3.91 1.55
C ASN A 278 -9.54 4.78 0.77
N PRO A 279 -10.81 4.83 1.20
CA PRO A 279 -11.83 5.61 0.52
C PRO A 279 -11.65 7.12 0.65
N SER A 280 -10.68 7.58 1.45
CA SER A 280 -10.36 9.01 1.59
C SER A 280 -9.39 9.47 0.50
N TYR A 281 -8.54 8.56 0.00
CA TYR A 281 -7.50 8.88 -0.99
C TYR A 281 -7.79 8.31 -2.38
N HIS A 282 -8.58 7.23 -2.46
CA HIS A 282 -8.84 6.53 -3.72
C HIS A 282 -10.30 6.05 -3.81
N ASN A 283 -10.79 5.86 -5.02
CA ASN A 283 -12.09 5.26 -5.31
C ASN A 283 -12.22 3.76 -4.93
N MET A 284 -11.17 3.16 -4.34
CA MET A 284 -11.09 1.75 -3.95
C MET A 284 -11.35 0.73 -5.07
N VAL A 285 -11.25 1.10 -6.35
CA VAL A 285 -11.59 0.22 -7.48
C VAL A 285 -10.87 -1.14 -7.39
N THR A 286 -9.57 -1.12 -7.12
CA THR A 286 -8.72 -2.32 -7.03
C THR A 286 -8.82 -3.06 -5.68
N SER A 287 -9.64 -2.57 -4.75
CA SER A 287 -9.82 -3.16 -3.43
C SER A 287 -10.76 -4.38 -3.44
N SER A 288 -10.71 -5.19 -2.38
CA SER A 288 -11.63 -6.32 -2.20
C SER A 288 -13.08 -5.85 -2.15
N ASN A 289 -13.95 -6.47 -2.96
CA ASN A 289 -15.39 -6.19 -2.94
C ASN A 289 -16.02 -6.43 -1.56
N ALA A 290 -15.49 -7.35 -0.75
CA ALA A 290 -15.97 -7.56 0.61
C ALA A 290 -15.62 -6.38 1.54
N LEU A 291 -14.43 -5.80 1.37
CA LEU A 291 -14.01 -4.61 2.10
C LEU A 291 -14.84 -3.39 1.68
N LYS A 292 -15.00 -3.17 0.36
CA LYS A 292 -15.84 -2.10 -0.20
C LYS A 292 -17.28 -2.17 0.33
N LEU A 293 -17.92 -3.32 0.23
CA LEU A 293 -19.30 -3.52 0.70
C LEU A 293 -19.42 -3.28 2.21
N LEU A 294 -18.48 -3.76 3.02
CA LEU A 294 -18.51 -3.53 4.46
C LEU A 294 -18.41 -2.03 4.80
N ILE A 295 -17.49 -1.29 4.17
CA ILE A 295 -17.35 0.15 4.37
C ILE A 295 -18.63 0.88 3.92
N SER A 296 -19.16 0.53 2.75
CA SER A 296 -20.38 1.10 2.17
C SER A 296 -21.59 0.91 3.10
N CYS A 297 -21.83 -0.30 3.62
CA CYS A 297 -22.90 -0.53 4.60
C CYS A 297 -22.70 0.26 5.90
N ILE A 298 -21.47 0.41 6.40
CA ILE A 298 -21.17 1.21 7.60
C ILE A 298 -21.48 2.69 7.35
N ARG A 299 -21.07 3.23 6.18
CA ARG A 299 -21.38 4.62 5.79
C ARG A 299 -22.88 4.84 5.62
N TYR A 300 -23.60 3.89 5.01
CA TYR A 300 -25.05 3.94 4.86
C TYR A 300 -25.80 4.01 6.19
N MET A 301 -25.23 3.45 7.26
CA MET A 301 -25.75 3.59 8.63
C MET A 301 -25.45 4.96 9.28
N GLY A 302 -24.76 5.86 8.59
CA GLY A 302 -24.33 7.16 9.10
C GLY A 302 -23.10 7.10 10.01
N LEU A 303 -22.34 6.00 10.00
CA LEU A 303 -21.07 5.88 10.71
C LEU A 303 -19.91 6.23 9.79
N LYS A 304 -18.83 6.77 10.35
CA LYS A 304 -17.60 7.13 9.62
C LYS A 304 -16.52 6.07 9.86
N PRO A 305 -16.33 5.09 8.95
CA PRO A 305 -15.26 4.10 9.07
C PRO A 305 -13.91 4.76 8.79
N ILE A 306 -12.90 4.42 9.60
CA ILE A 306 -11.49 4.73 9.37
C ILE A 306 -10.79 3.46 8.91
N VAL A 307 -10.14 3.54 7.75
CA VAL A 307 -9.30 2.49 7.20
C VAL A 307 -7.88 2.62 7.76
N HIS A 308 -7.36 1.54 8.32
CA HIS A 308 -5.99 1.45 8.83
C HIS A 308 -5.16 0.59 7.90
N GLU A 309 -4.18 1.17 7.24
CA GLU A 309 -3.23 0.45 6.40
C GLU A 309 -1.91 0.27 7.15
N ILE A 310 -1.49 -0.97 7.35
CA ILE A 310 -0.35 -1.29 8.21
C ILE A 310 0.61 -2.25 7.51
N PRO A 311 1.89 -1.88 7.29
CA PRO A 311 2.90 -2.80 6.78
C PRO A 311 3.29 -3.78 7.88
N VAL A 312 2.92 -5.05 7.71
CA VAL A 312 3.06 -6.06 8.77
C VAL A 312 4.43 -6.73 8.73
N VAL A 313 4.88 -7.09 7.52
CA VAL A 313 6.15 -7.75 7.30
C VAL A 313 6.75 -7.29 5.98
N MET A 314 8.02 -6.92 6.03
CA MET A 314 8.80 -6.61 4.84
C MET A 314 9.69 -7.81 4.49
N VAL A 315 9.94 -8.00 3.20
CA VAL A 315 10.69 -9.14 2.69
C VAL A 315 11.76 -8.68 1.71
N TRP A 316 12.85 -9.44 1.62
CA TRP A 316 14.04 -9.06 0.85
C TRP A 316 14.38 -10.04 -0.27
N GLU A 317 13.51 -11.02 -0.52
CA GLU A 317 13.57 -11.84 -1.73
C GLU A 317 12.24 -11.82 -2.47
N PRO A 318 12.22 -11.83 -3.81
CA PRO A 318 10.97 -11.84 -4.59
C PRO A 318 10.01 -12.97 -4.22
N LYS A 319 10.54 -14.16 -3.98
CA LYS A 319 9.74 -15.34 -3.62
C LYS A 319 9.09 -15.23 -2.25
N GLN A 320 9.62 -14.40 -1.35
CA GLN A 320 9.10 -14.23 -0.01
C GLN A 320 7.83 -13.38 0.03
N VAL A 321 7.53 -12.57 -1.00
CA VAL A 321 6.33 -11.70 -1.02
C VAL A 321 5.05 -12.51 -0.89
N GLN A 322 4.92 -13.59 -1.67
CA GLN A 322 3.76 -14.50 -1.57
C GLN A 322 3.72 -15.24 -0.23
N LEU A 323 4.88 -15.63 0.31
CA LEU A 323 4.98 -16.33 1.60
C LEU A 323 4.55 -15.41 2.75
N ALA A 324 4.96 -14.14 2.70
CA ALA A 324 4.53 -13.10 3.62
C ALA A 324 3.00 -12.90 3.58
N GLU A 325 2.40 -12.83 2.39
CA GLU A 325 0.95 -12.70 2.25
C GLU A 325 0.22 -13.88 2.90
N ILE A 326 0.65 -15.11 2.58
CA ILE A 326 0.07 -16.33 3.16
C ILE A 326 0.21 -16.31 4.68
N LEU A 327 1.41 -16.00 5.19
CA LEU A 327 1.67 -15.97 6.63
C LEU A 327 0.76 -14.96 7.35
N VAL A 328 0.71 -13.72 6.87
CA VAL A 328 -0.10 -12.66 7.50
C VAL A 328 -1.59 -13.01 7.40
N THR A 329 -2.05 -13.59 6.29
CA THR A 329 -3.44 -14.07 6.13
C THR A 329 -3.77 -15.17 7.15
N VAL A 330 -2.86 -16.13 7.36
CA VAL A 330 -3.02 -17.19 8.35
C VAL A 330 -3.10 -16.63 9.77
N LEU A 331 -2.13 -15.80 10.15
CA LEU A 331 -2.03 -15.26 11.51
C LEU A 331 -3.20 -14.36 11.88
N SER A 332 -3.69 -13.56 10.94
CA SER A 332 -4.84 -12.67 11.13
C SER A 332 -6.18 -13.33 10.86
N GLN A 333 -6.19 -14.59 10.39
CA GLN A 333 -7.38 -15.31 9.95
C GLN A 333 -8.22 -14.50 8.94
N SER A 334 -7.54 -13.82 8.01
CA SER A 334 -8.18 -12.80 7.17
C SER A 334 -9.07 -13.35 6.06
N LEU A 335 -9.16 -14.67 5.88
CA LEU A 335 -10.12 -15.26 4.94
C LEU A 335 -11.57 -14.94 5.34
N ILE A 336 -12.42 -14.66 4.35
CA ILE A 336 -13.84 -14.37 4.56
C ILE A 336 -14.61 -15.57 5.15
N SER A 337 -14.20 -16.79 4.82
CA SER A 337 -14.76 -18.01 5.41
C SER A 337 -14.38 -18.19 6.89
N LEU A 338 -13.47 -17.36 7.44
CA LEU A 338 -13.02 -17.39 8.83
C LEU A 338 -13.45 -16.12 9.57
N SER A 339 -12.60 -15.09 9.63
CA SER A 339 -12.84 -13.88 10.43
C SER A 339 -12.45 -12.56 9.72
N GLY A 340 -12.12 -12.60 8.43
CA GLY A 340 -11.65 -11.42 7.68
C GLY A 340 -12.36 -11.16 6.36
N LEU A 341 -11.64 -10.51 5.43
CA LEU A 341 -12.16 -9.89 4.21
C LEU A 341 -11.47 -10.37 2.91
N ASN A 342 -10.52 -11.31 2.99
CA ASN A 342 -9.92 -11.95 1.82
C ASN A 342 -10.90 -12.98 1.22
N VAL A 343 -11.33 -12.73 -0.01
CA VAL A 343 -12.20 -13.63 -0.79
C VAL A 343 -11.43 -14.54 -1.76
N VAL A 344 -10.12 -14.32 -1.88
CA VAL A 344 -9.22 -15.06 -2.77
C VAL A 344 -8.14 -15.74 -1.95
N GLN A 345 -7.63 -16.86 -2.47
CA GLN A 345 -6.48 -17.56 -1.90
C GLN A 345 -5.23 -16.66 -1.92
N PRO A 346 -4.54 -16.48 -0.78
CA PRO A 346 -3.30 -15.72 -0.72
C PRO A 346 -2.15 -16.43 -1.44
N GLY A 347 -1.14 -15.66 -1.84
CA GLY A 347 0.06 -16.13 -2.52
C GLY A 347 -0.13 -16.43 -4.01
N THR A 348 -1.25 -16.01 -4.60
CA THR A 348 -1.55 -16.23 -6.03
C THR A 348 -1.07 -15.09 -6.94
N SER A 349 -0.73 -13.95 -6.36
CA SER A 349 -0.24 -12.77 -7.08
C SER A 349 1.07 -13.04 -7.80
N LYS A 350 1.12 -12.78 -9.12
CA LYS A 350 2.36 -12.85 -9.90
C LYS A 350 3.26 -11.69 -9.50
N VAL A 351 4.44 -11.98 -8.96
CA VAL A 351 5.46 -10.96 -8.68
C VAL A 351 6.20 -10.69 -10.00
N SER A 352 6.22 -9.44 -10.45
CA SER A 352 7.02 -9.06 -11.62
C SER A 352 8.51 -9.16 -11.25
N GLU A 353 9.26 -10.03 -11.94
CA GLU A 353 10.67 -10.30 -11.62
C GLU A 353 11.62 -9.12 -11.92
N ASN A 354 11.16 -8.10 -12.66
CA ASN A 354 12.06 -7.21 -13.41
C ASN A 354 12.41 -5.84 -12.83
N THR A 355 11.93 -5.42 -11.64
CA THR A 355 11.97 -3.97 -11.32
C THR A 355 12.45 -3.53 -9.95
N ALA A 356 13.09 -4.38 -9.13
CA ALA A 356 13.30 -3.97 -7.73
C ALA A 356 14.55 -4.55 -7.02
N ALA A 357 15.61 -4.96 -7.73
CA ALA A 357 16.80 -5.54 -7.08
C ALA A 357 17.37 -4.65 -5.96
N ASP A 358 17.49 -3.34 -6.22
CA ASP A 358 17.95 -2.36 -5.24
C ASP A 358 17.00 -2.25 -4.04
N LEU A 359 15.68 -2.26 -4.29
CA LEU A 359 14.66 -2.19 -3.25
C LEU A 359 14.68 -3.43 -2.33
N TYR A 360 14.94 -4.62 -2.87
CA TYR A 360 15.10 -5.84 -2.08
C TYR A 360 16.34 -5.76 -1.18
N ALA A 361 17.47 -5.28 -1.70
CA ALA A 361 18.70 -5.09 -0.92
C ALA A 361 18.52 -4.02 0.19
N GLU A 362 17.86 -2.91 -0.11
CA GLU A 362 17.52 -1.90 0.90
C GLU A 362 16.59 -2.45 1.97
N THR A 363 15.61 -3.27 1.57
CA THR A 363 14.68 -3.93 2.49
C THR A 363 15.41 -4.96 3.35
N GLU A 364 16.38 -5.69 2.81
CA GLU A 364 17.22 -6.59 3.59
C GLU A 364 17.91 -5.84 4.71
N ILE A 365 18.62 -4.75 4.39
CA ILE A 365 19.28 -3.90 5.39
C ILE A 365 18.26 -3.37 6.40
N HIS A 366 17.07 -2.98 5.93
CA HIS A 366 16.00 -2.50 6.81
C HIS A 366 15.56 -3.57 7.81
N VAL A 367 15.21 -4.77 7.34
CA VAL A 367 14.69 -5.84 8.19
C VAL A 367 15.77 -6.44 9.07
N VAL A 368 16.93 -6.74 8.49
CA VAL A 368 17.99 -7.51 9.13
C VAL A 368 18.85 -6.64 10.04
N ALA A 369 19.26 -5.47 9.58
CA ALA A 369 20.22 -4.63 10.30
C ALA A 369 19.55 -3.52 11.11
N LYS A 370 18.49 -2.90 10.60
CA LYS A 370 17.84 -1.75 11.27
C LYS A 370 16.80 -2.17 12.30
N ARG A 371 16.23 -3.37 12.20
CA ARG A 371 15.19 -3.84 13.13
C ARG A 371 15.74 -4.86 14.13
N PRO A 372 15.90 -4.48 15.42
CA PRO A 372 16.53 -5.35 16.41
C PRO A 372 15.73 -6.64 16.66
N TRP A 373 14.40 -6.59 16.52
CA TRP A 373 13.54 -7.72 16.81
C TRP A 373 13.73 -8.92 15.88
N PHE A 374 14.18 -8.72 14.63
CA PHE A 374 14.46 -9.84 13.73
C PHE A 374 15.59 -10.71 14.30
N GLY A 375 16.74 -10.10 14.59
CA GLY A 375 17.88 -10.78 15.20
C GLY A 375 17.55 -11.38 16.58
N GLU A 376 16.79 -10.66 17.41
CA GLU A 376 16.33 -11.16 18.72
C GLU A 376 15.43 -12.40 18.59
N ASN A 377 14.46 -12.38 17.67
CA ASN A 377 13.59 -13.51 17.40
C ASN A 377 14.41 -14.72 16.93
N CYS A 378 15.33 -14.51 15.98
CA CYS A 378 16.18 -15.57 15.43
C CYS A 378 17.07 -16.19 16.51
N LYS A 379 17.75 -15.35 17.31
CA LYS A 379 18.58 -15.79 18.43
C LYS A 379 17.79 -16.60 19.45
N LYS A 380 16.60 -16.12 19.83
CA LYS A 380 15.74 -16.82 20.80
C LYS A 380 15.30 -18.21 20.30
N THR A 381 15.08 -18.36 19.00
CA THR A 381 14.79 -19.66 18.37
C THR A 381 16.03 -20.57 18.40
N LEU A 382 17.21 -20.05 18.08
CA LEU A 382 18.47 -20.80 18.09
C LEU A 382 18.89 -21.26 19.49
N ASP A 383 18.82 -20.37 20.49
CA ASP A 383 19.17 -20.70 21.88
C ASP A 383 18.38 -21.90 22.43
N LYS A 384 17.19 -22.16 21.86
CA LYS A 384 16.33 -23.29 22.24
C LYS A 384 16.61 -24.57 21.44
N ARG A 385 17.08 -24.43 20.20
CA ARG A 385 17.47 -25.53 19.32
C ARG A 385 18.95 -25.82 19.52
N ASN A 386 19.30 -26.62 20.53
CA ASN A 386 20.66 -27.08 20.73
C ASN A 386 21.17 -27.89 19.49
N GLY A 387 21.77 -27.21 18.51
CA GLY A 387 22.85 -27.75 17.69
C GLY A 387 22.58 -28.28 16.28
N VAL A 388 21.43 -28.03 15.62
CA VAL A 388 21.28 -28.33 14.18
C VAL A 388 20.14 -27.46 13.59
N ASP A 389 20.41 -26.32 12.94
CA ASP A 389 19.58 -25.90 11.79
C ASP A 389 20.03 -24.62 11.06
N ILE A 390 19.59 -24.52 9.81
CA ILE A 390 19.65 -23.47 8.75
C ILE A 390 19.86 -22.02 9.21
N MET A 391 19.37 -21.65 10.40
CA MET A 391 19.54 -20.31 10.97
C MET A 391 21.00 -20.02 11.37
N GLU A 392 21.81 -21.05 11.63
CA GLU A 392 23.26 -20.91 11.81
C GLU A 392 23.95 -20.45 10.52
N GLU A 393 23.54 -20.92 9.34
CA GLU A 393 24.06 -20.43 8.06
C GLU A 393 23.65 -18.97 7.85
N THR A 394 22.40 -18.61 8.14
CA THR A 394 21.95 -17.21 8.07
C THR A 394 22.76 -16.33 9.02
N PHE A 395 22.96 -16.73 10.28
CA PHE A 395 23.81 -15.97 11.22
C PHE A 395 25.28 -15.95 10.81
N ALA A 396 25.83 -17.03 10.28
CA ALA A 396 27.19 -17.05 9.76
C ALA A 396 27.34 -16.11 8.56
N LEU A 397 26.31 -16.00 7.70
CA LEU A 397 26.22 -15.00 6.65
C LEU A 397 26.12 -13.59 7.23
N LEU A 398 25.28 -13.39 8.25
CA LEU A 398 25.16 -12.10 8.95
C LEU A 398 26.49 -11.67 9.56
N GLU A 399 27.19 -12.57 10.25
CA GLU A 399 28.48 -12.28 10.88
C GLU A 399 29.61 -12.11 9.86
N ARG A 400 29.51 -12.74 8.67
CA ARG A 400 30.54 -12.69 7.62
C ARG A 400 30.38 -11.49 6.69
N GLU A 401 29.16 -11.21 6.25
CA GLU A 401 28.87 -10.23 5.21
C GLU A 401 28.47 -8.87 5.76
N PHE A 402 27.86 -8.84 6.94
CA PHE A 402 27.54 -7.58 7.59
C PHE A 402 28.68 -7.23 8.53
N PRO A 403 29.37 -6.08 8.36
CA PRO A 403 30.30 -5.57 9.36
C PRO A 403 29.61 -5.57 10.72
N SER A 404 30.39 -5.73 11.80
CA SER A 404 29.83 -5.88 13.16
C SER A 404 28.71 -4.86 13.38
N LEU A 405 27.64 -5.23 14.09
CA LEU A 405 26.46 -4.38 14.29
C LEU A 405 26.84 -2.94 14.75
N GLU A 406 27.97 -2.82 15.45
CA GLU A 406 28.60 -1.55 15.86
C GLU A 406 29.23 -0.76 14.70
N GLU A 407 29.85 -1.41 13.73
CA GLU A 407 30.41 -0.81 12.52
C GLU A 407 29.32 -0.40 11.53
N HIS A 408 28.23 -1.18 11.41
CA HIS A 408 27.03 -0.73 10.70
C HIS A 408 26.39 0.50 11.36
N ARG A 409 26.34 0.54 12.70
CA ARG A 409 25.84 1.71 13.43
C ARG A 409 26.70 2.95 13.16
N LYS A 410 28.03 2.80 13.12
CA LYS A 410 28.95 3.88 12.72
C LYS A 410 28.71 4.36 11.30
N GLN A 411 28.54 3.43 10.35
CA GLN A 411 28.22 3.78 8.96
C GLN A 411 26.87 4.50 8.86
N GLN A 412 25.86 4.11 9.63
CA GLN A 412 24.57 4.81 9.66
C GLN A 412 24.68 6.21 10.27
N GLU A 413 25.40 6.35 11.39
CA GLU A 413 25.70 7.66 11.99
C GLU A 413 26.44 8.57 10.98
N GLU A 414 27.35 8.01 10.18
CA GLU A 414 28.05 8.73 9.10
C GLU A 414 27.13 9.11 7.93
N ILE A 415 26.25 8.20 7.47
CA ILE A 415 25.28 8.47 6.41
C ILE A 415 24.29 9.56 6.85
N ILE A 416 23.75 9.48 8.07
CA ILE A 416 22.84 10.50 8.62
C ILE A 416 23.55 11.85 8.65
N LYS A 417 24.79 11.89 9.14
CA LYS A 417 25.59 13.13 9.16
C LYS A 417 25.84 13.69 7.76
N ASN A 418 26.17 12.83 6.80
CA ASN A 418 26.40 13.25 5.41
C ASN A 418 25.11 13.76 4.76
N ARG A 419 23.96 13.15 5.07
CA ARG A 419 22.65 13.60 4.60
C ARG A 419 22.27 14.96 5.18
N GLU A 420 22.44 15.15 6.49
CA GLU A 420 22.21 16.46 7.13
C GLU A 420 23.13 17.56 6.55
N GLU A 421 24.38 17.21 6.22
CA GLU A 421 25.32 18.13 5.56
C GLU A 421 24.88 18.45 4.13
N ALA A 422 24.44 17.44 3.36
CA ALA A 422 23.90 17.63 2.02
C ALA A 422 22.64 18.51 2.03
N GLU A 423 21.69 18.26 2.93
CA GLU A 423 20.46 19.06 3.09
C GLU A 423 20.79 20.52 3.47
N ARG A 424 21.79 20.75 4.34
CA ARG A 424 22.27 22.11 4.64
C ARG A 424 22.88 22.80 3.41
N ILE A 425 23.70 22.09 2.63
CA ILE A 425 24.30 22.64 1.41
C ILE A 425 23.21 22.98 0.39
N TRP A 426 22.24 22.08 0.20
CA TRP A 426 21.09 22.28 -0.68
C TRP A 426 20.25 23.49 -0.25
N ALA A 427 19.95 23.63 1.04
CA ALA A 427 19.23 24.80 1.56
C ALA A 427 19.98 26.13 1.35
N MET A 428 21.31 26.11 1.24
CA MET A 428 22.13 27.29 0.97
C MET A 428 22.24 27.65 -0.52
N LEU A 429 21.99 26.69 -1.41
CA LEU A 429 22.17 26.84 -2.85
C LEU A 429 21.32 27.98 -3.46
N PRO A 430 20.01 28.13 -3.13
CA PRO A 430 19.19 29.22 -3.66
C PRO A 430 19.74 30.60 -3.32
N ALA A 431 20.16 30.81 -2.07
CA ALA A 431 20.73 32.08 -1.62
C ALA A 431 22.06 32.40 -2.32
N ALA A 432 22.91 31.39 -2.54
CA ALA A 432 24.16 31.55 -3.29
C ALA A 432 23.91 31.89 -4.77
N MET A 433 22.92 31.23 -5.39
CA MET A 433 22.51 31.52 -6.77
C MET A 433 21.95 32.94 -6.91
N GLU A 434 21.12 33.39 -5.97
CA GLU A 434 20.57 34.75 -6.00
C GLU A 434 21.67 35.82 -5.79
N ALA A 435 22.61 35.57 -4.86
CA ALA A 435 23.76 36.45 -4.67
C ALA A 435 24.65 36.54 -5.94
N ALA A 436 24.79 35.44 -6.68
CA ALA A 436 25.49 35.43 -7.96
C ALA A 436 24.75 36.23 -9.03
N ARG A 437 23.41 36.08 -9.13
CA ARG A 437 22.56 36.85 -10.04
C ARG A 437 22.66 38.36 -9.79
N GLU A 438 22.61 38.78 -8.52
CA GLU A 438 22.75 40.20 -8.16
C GLU A 438 24.13 40.75 -8.50
N ARG A 439 25.20 39.96 -8.31
CA ARG A 439 26.55 40.35 -8.76
C ARG A 439 26.61 40.50 -10.28
N ILE A 440 25.98 39.62 -11.04
CA ILE A 440 25.93 39.73 -12.51
C ILE A 440 25.21 41.03 -12.91
N LYS A 441 24.01 41.29 -12.39
CA LYS A 441 23.25 42.53 -12.64
C LYS A 441 24.07 43.78 -12.31
N PHE A 442 24.80 43.77 -11.19
CA PHE A 442 25.67 44.88 -10.80
C PHE A 442 26.77 45.14 -11.83
N HIS A 443 27.48 44.09 -12.28
CA HIS A 443 28.53 44.23 -13.30
C HIS A 443 27.97 44.66 -14.66
N GLU A 444 26.78 44.18 -15.03
CA GLU A 444 26.08 44.64 -16.24
C GLU A 444 25.73 46.14 -16.17
N GLY A 445 25.30 46.61 -15.00
CA GLY A 445 25.07 48.03 -14.75
C GLY A 445 26.34 48.88 -14.87
N ILE A 446 27.49 48.39 -14.41
CA ILE A 446 28.79 49.05 -14.59
C ILE A 446 29.17 49.09 -16.07
N ASN A 447 29.09 47.96 -16.76
CA ASN A 447 29.43 47.86 -18.18
C ASN A 447 28.57 48.82 -19.02
N ALA A 448 27.27 48.89 -18.76
CA ALA A 448 26.37 49.82 -19.46
C ALA A 448 26.73 51.30 -19.24
N ARG A 449 27.27 51.66 -18.07
CA ARG A 449 27.76 53.03 -17.80
C ARG A 449 29.08 53.32 -18.51
N LEU A 450 29.99 52.36 -18.52
CA LEU A 450 31.25 52.47 -19.27
C LEU A 450 30.97 52.65 -20.76
N ASP A 451 30.03 51.88 -21.31
CA ASP A 451 29.61 51.98 -22.71
C ASP A 451 29.12 53.38 -23.06
N LYS A 452 28.23 53.97 -22.24
CA LYS A 452 27.77 55.36 -22.42
C LYS A 452 28.91 56.38 -22.38
N LEU A 453 29.90 56.16 -21.51
CA LEU A 453 31.05 57.05 -21.38
C LEU A 453 31.98 56.94 -22.59
N VAL A 454 32.19 55.73 -23.11
CA VAL A 454 32.91 55.50 -24.37
C VAL A 454 32.19 56.19 -25.52
N ASP A 455 30.88 55.99 -25.66
CA ASP A 455 30.08 56.61 -26.72
C ASP A 455 30.11 58.14 -26.65
N ALA A 456 29.96 58.72 -25.45
CA ALA A 456 30.06 60.17 -25.25
C ALA A 456 31.46 60.71 -25.60
N SER A 457 32.51 59.97 -25.24
CA SER A 457 33.90 60.35 -25.56
C SER A 457 34.15 60.32 -27.07
N LEU A 458 33.63 59.31 -27.76
CA LEU A 458 33.74 59.20 -29.23
C LEU A 458 32.98 60.33 -29.96
N LEU A 459 31.91 60.86 -29.37
CA LEU A 459 31.21 62.03 -29.91
C LEU A 459 31.99 63.33 -29.70
N LEU A 460 32.62 63.51 -28.52
CA LEU A 460 33.40 64.70 -28.20
C LEU A 460 34.73 64.76 -28.95
N PHE A 461 35.31 63.60 -29.27
CA PHE A 461 36.63 63.50 -29.91
C PHE A 461 36.58 62.58 -31.15
N PRO A 462 36.10 63.08 -32.31
CA PRO A 462 35.93 62.25 -33.51
C PRO A 462 37.22 61.60 -34.04
N SER A 463 38.39 62.20 -33.76
CA SER A 463 39.68 61.63 -34.14
C SER A 463 39.99 60.32 -33.41
N LEU A 464 39.55 60.16 -32.15
CA LEU A 464 39.71 58.91 -31.38
C LEU A 464 38.96 57.74 -32.03
N ARG A 465 37.88 57.98 -32.78
CA ARG A 465 37.19 56.91 -33.50
C ARG A 465 38.06 56.29 -34.60
N GLN A 466 38.93 57.09 -35.24
CA GLN A 466 39.88 56.57 -36.22
C GLN A 466 41.06 55.89 -35.55
N GLU A 467 41.55 56.43 -34.43
CA GLU A 467 42.68 55.88 -33.69
C GLU A 467 42.33 54.54 -33.00
N CYS A 468 41.10 54.38 -32.51
CA CYS A 468 40.64 53.16 -31.80
C CYS A 468 39.75 52.25 -32.65
N ALA A 469 39.81 52.34 -33.98
CA ALA A 469 38.89 51.63 -34.86
C ALA A 469 38.99 50.09 -34.72
N GLU A 470 40.20 49.57 -34.46
CA GLU A 470 40.44 48.14 -34.28
C GLU A 470 39.89 47.63 -32.94
N GLU A 471 40.09 48.36 -31.84
CA GLU A 471 39.56 48.01 -30.52
C GLU A 471 38.03 48.08 -30.49
N LEU A 472 37.44 49.10 -31.11
CA LEU A 472 35.98 49.22 -31.21
C LEU A 472 35.38 48.09 -32.03
N ARG A 473 36.05 47.67 -33.10
CA ARG A 473 35.65 46.49 -33.88
C ARG A 473 35.72 45.22 -33.03
N TRP A 474 36.81 45.01 -32.28
CA TRP A 474 36.95 43.86 -31.40
C TRP A 474 35.88 43.82 -30.30
N ILE A 475 35.57 44.96 -29.67
CA ILE A 475 34.50 45.08 -28.68
C ILE A 475 33.14 44.71 -29.30
N ALA A 476 32.86 45.18 -30.52
CA ALA A 476 31.63 44.84 -31.23
C ALA A 476 31.54 43.33 -31.54
N GLU A 477 32.64 42.72 -32.00
CA GLU A 477 32.72 41.28 -32.27
C GLU A 477 32.54 40.46 -30.97
N PHE A 478 33.17 40.87 -29.87
CA PHE A 478 33.00 40.22 -28.56
C PHE A 478 31.55 40.31 -28.05
N ARG A 479 30.90 41.47 -28.21
CA ARG A 479 29.48 41.66 -27.85
C ARG A 479 28.56 40.79 -28.69
N ALA A 480 28.80 40.71 -30.00
CA ALA A 480 28.04 39.85 -30.90
C ALA A 480 28.19 38.37 -30.51
N ALA A 481 29.41 37.93 -30.22
CA ALA A 481 29.67 36.57 -29.74
C ALA A 481 28.99 36.27 -28.40
N LYS A 482 29.00 37.22 -27.45
CA LYS A 482 28.31 37.08 -26.16
C LYS A 482 26.79 36.99 -26.35
N ALA A 483 26.21 37.83 -27.21
CA ALA A 483 24.78 37.80 -27.52
C ALA A 483 24.36 36.48 -28.19
N ALA A 484 25.16 35.99 -29.15
CA ALA A 484 24.92 34.70 -29.80
C ALA A 484 24.94 33.53 -28.79
N LYS A 485 25.89 33.52 -27.85
CA LYS A 485 25.92 32.51 -26.78
C LYS A 485 24.73 32.60 -25.82
N ALA A 486 24.27 33.80 -25.52
CA ALA A 486 23.08 33.99 -24.67
C ALA A 486 21.81 33.49 -25.37
N GLU A 487 21.69 33.73 -26.69
CA GLU A 487 20.60 33.19 -27.50
C GLU A 487 20.65 31.66 -27.61
N GLU A 488 21.85 31.08 -27.79
CA GLU A 488 22.07 29.64 -27.80
C GLU A 488 21.68 29.00 -26.46
N ALA A 489 22.05 29.62 -25.33
CA ALA A 489 21.68 29.15 -24.00
C ALA A 489 20.16 29.22 -23.76
N ALA A 490 19.51 30.30 -24.17
CA ALA A 490 18.05 30.44 -24.07
C ALA A 490 17.32 29.37 -24.90
N LYS A 491 17.80 29.10 -26.12
CA LYS A 491 17.28 28.02 -26.97
C LYS A 491 17.51 26.64 -26.37
N ALA A 492 18.67 26.41 -25.73
CA ALA A 492 18.95 25.15 -25.06
C ALA A 492 18.05 24.93 -23.83
N GLU A 493 17.77 26.00 -23.07
CA GLU A 493 16.81 25.94 -21.95
C GLU A 493 15.38 25.65 -22.45
N GLU A 494 14.94 26.31 -23.53
CA GLU A 494 13.64 26.06 -24.15
C GLU A 494 13.55 24.64 -24.72
N ALA A 495 14.63 24.15 -25.35
CA ALA A 495 14.70 22.78 -25.85
C ALA A 495 14.70 21.75 -24.71
N ALA A 496 15.37 22.02 -23.59
CA ALA A 496 15.35 21.14 -22.43
C ALA A 496 13.93 21.04 -21.84
N LYS A 497 13.23 22.17 -21.69
CA LYS A 497 11.81 22.19 -21.27
C LYS A 497 10.90 21.46 -22.25
N ALA A 498 11.15 21.59 -23.56
CA ALA A 498 10.39 20.89 -24.58
C ALA A 498 10.68 19.38 -24.61
N GLU A 499 11.93 18.96 -24.35
CA GLU A 499 12.32 17.55 -24.25
C GLU A 499 11.75 16.91 -22.99
N GLU A 500 11.72 17.63 -21.87
CA GLU A 500 11.06 17.23 -20.63
C GLU A 500 9.55 17.04 -20.86
N ALA A 501 8.88 18.01 -21.49
CA ALA A 501 7.47 17.88 -21.88
C ALA A 501 7.22 16.74 -22.88
N ALA A 502 8.11 16.51 -23.86
CA ALA A 502 7.96 15.43 -24.84
C ALA A 502 8.21 14.04 -24.24
N LYS A 503 9.10 13.92 -23.25
CA LYS A 503 9.30 12.68 -22.50
C LYS A 503 8.10 12.35 -21.63
N ALA A 504 7.49 13.36 -21.00
CA ALA A 504 6.21 13.21 -20.32
C ALA A 504 5.12 12.69 -21.28
N GLU A 505 5.06 13.16 -22.54
CA GLU A 505 4.09 12.68 -23.54
C GLU A 505 4.40 11.28 -24.14
N GLU A 506 5.66 10.94 -24.42
CA GLU A 506 6.03 9.62 -24.98
C GLU A 506 5.93 8.49 -23.94
N GLY A 507 6.05 8.80 -22.65
CA GLY A 507 5.74 7.89 -21.56
C GLY A 507 4.30 7.38 -21.58
N GLY A 508 3.34 8.20 -22.03
CA GLY A 508 1.91 7.83 -22.10
C GLY A 508 1.53 6.93 -23.29
N LYS A 509 2.13 7.08 -24.47
CA LYS A 509 1.65 6.40 -25.71
C LYS A 509 2.16 4.97 -25.94
N GLY A 510 2.98 4.43 -25.04
CA GLY A 510 3.61 3.11 -25.19
C GLY A 510 2.73 1.89 -24.86
N LYS A 511 1.56 2.07 -24.23
CA LYS A 511 0.74 0.95 -23.69
C LYS A 511 -0.46 0.52 -24.56
N GLU A 512 -0.92 1.30 -25.53
CA GLU A 512 -2.16 0.97 -26.28
C GLU A 512 -2.00 -0.05 -27.44
N GLY A 513 -0.81 -0.60 -27.68
CA GLY A 513 -0.50 -1.21 -28.98
C GLY A 513 -0.51 -2.73 -29.16
N HIS A 514 -0.65 -3.57 -28.12
CA HIS A 514 -0.33 -5.01 -28.25
C HIS A 514 -1.35 -6.04 -27.71
N GLY A 515 -2.59 -5.64 -27.42
CA GLY A 515 -3.56 -6.51 -26.75
C GLY A 515 -4.59 -7.26 -27.60
N ARG A 516 -4.70 -7.06 -28.93
CA ARG A 516 -5.92 -7.48 -29.67
C ARG A 516 -5.87 -8.76 -30.52
N ASP A 517 -4.72 -9.40 -30.71
CA ASP A 517 -4.61 -10.51 -31.69
C ASP A 517 -4.34 -11.91 -31.10
N GLN A 518 -4.29 -12.12 -29.77
CA GLN A 518 -3.99 -13.46 -29.20
C GLN A 518 -5.18 -14.22 -28.59
N ASP A 519 -6.37 -13.61 -28.46
CA ASP A 519 -7.52 -14.27 -27.80
C ASP A 519 -8.42 -15.09 -28.76
N GLN A 520 -8.09 -15.17 -30.05
CA GLN A 520 -8.90 -15.93 -31.01
C GLN A 520 -8.47 -17.42 -31.18
N GLU A 521 -7.31 -17.85 -30.68
CA GLU A 521 -6.78 -19.22 -30.93
C GLU A 521 -6.93 -20.22 -29.77
N ILE A 522 -7.44 -19.83 -28.59
CA ILE A 522 -7.53 -20.73 -27.41
C ILE A 522 -8.94 -21.34 -27.22
N ALA A 523 -9.94 -20.96 -28.02
CA ALA A 523 -11.31 -21.48 -27.87
C ALA A 523 -11.56 -22.88 -28.49
N ASP A 524 -10.68 -23.40 -29.34
CA ASP A 524 -10.96 -24.61 -30.16
C ASP A 524 -10.31 -25.93 -29.66
N SER A 525 -9.68 -25.97 -28.48
CA SER A 525 -8.87 -27.14 -28.08
C SER A 525 -9.27 -27.87 -26.78
N GLN A 526 -10.47 -27.63 -26.23
CA GLN A 526 -10.95 -28.37 -25.04
C GLN A 526 -12.34 -28.98 -25.22
N GLU A 527 -12.53 -29.76 -26.28
CA GLU A 527 -13.53 -30.83 -26.30
C GLU A 527 -12.87 -32.12 -26.79
N GLN A 528 -12.56 -33.03 -25.86
CA GLN A 528 -12.70 -34.49 -25.96
C GLN A 528 -11.83 -35.18 -24.91
N GLU A 529 -12.44 -35.81 -23.91
CA GLU A 529 -12.21 -37.23 -23.64
C GLU A 529 -13.35 -37.82 -22.77
N PRO A 530 -13.69 -39.12 -22.92
CA PRO A 530 -14.95 -39.69 -22.46
C PRO A 530 -14.86 -40.46 -21.13
N ILE A 531 -16.05 -40.59 -20.53
CA ILE A 531 -16.55 -41.43 -19.41
C ILE A 531 -15.65 -42.58 -18.93
#